data_AF-A0A5N9F4E4-F1
#
_entry.id   AF-A0A5N9F4E4-F1
#
_cell.length_a   1.000
_cell.length_b   1.000
_cell.length_c   1.000
_cell.angle_alpha   90.00
_cell.angle_beta   90.00
_cell.angle_gamma   90.00
#
_symmetry.space_group_name_H-M   'P 1'
#
loop_
_entity.id
_entity.type
_entity.pdbx_description
1 polymer ?
#
loop_
_entity_poly.entity_id
_entity_poly.type
_entity_poly.pdbx_seq_one_letter_code
_entity_poly.pdbx_strand_id
1 'polypeptide(L)' 'MSGTLDAWRTRLQGLVETFMTVWNCTKPVIAVVNGYALGGACELVQVCDVKIASDRAIMGEPESGRGLGRRC' A
#
# COMPACT_ATOMS: atom_id res chain seq x y z
N MET A 1 -3.41 -7.61 30.07
CA MET A 1 -2.56 -7.44 28.87
C MET A 1 -3.15 -8.05 27.58
N SER A 2 -4.40 -8.53 27.53
CA SER A 2 -5.01 -9.04 26.26
C SER A 2 -5.68 -7.95 25.41
N GLY A 3 -6.33 -6.95 26.02
CA GLY A 3 -7.15 -5.98 25.29
C GLY A 3 -6.41 -5.10 24.27
N THR A 4 -5.13 -4.82 24.46
CA THR A 4 -4.33 -4.04 23.50
C THR A 4 -4.01 -4.83 22.24
N LEU A 5 -3.74 -6.13 22.36
CA LEU A 5 -3.41 -6.99 21.21
C LEU A 5 -4.63 -7.17 20.29
N ASP A 6 -5.80 -7.35 20.88
CA ASP A 6 -7.05 -7.51 20.13
C ASP A 6 -7.44 -6.20 19.43
N ALA A 7 -7.23 -5.05 20.09
CA ALA A 7 -7.41 -3.74 19.45
C ALA A 7 -6.48 -3.53 18.25
N TRP A 8 -5.20 -3.94 18.35
CA TRP A 8 -4.26 -3.88 17.23
C TRP A 8 -4.66 -4.82 16.09
N ARG A 9 -5.12 -6.03 16.40
CA ARG A 9 -5.61 -6.98 15.39
C ARG A 9 -6.79 -6.40 14.61
N THR A 10 -7.79 -5.88 15.30
CA THR A 10 -8.96 -5.28 14.66
C THR A 10 -8.55 -4.13 13.74
N ARG A 11 -7.62 -3.27 14.19
CA ARG A 11 -7.16 -2.15 13.38
C ARG A 11 -6.39 -2.60 12.14
N LEU A 12 -5.49 -3.58 12.28
CA LEU A 12 -4.72 -4.12 11.15
C LEU A 12 -5.61 -4.87 10.17
N GLN A 13 -6.58 -5.65 10.66
CA GLN A 13 -7.56 -6.34 9.81
C GLN A 13 -8.36 -5.36 8.96
N GLY A 14 -8.83 -4.24 9.53
CA GLY A 14 -9.56 -3.22 8.77
C GLY A 14 -8.71 -2.57 7.68
N LEU A 15 -7.41 -2.37 7.92
CA LEU A 15 -6.49 -1.84 6.91
C LEU A 15 -6.27 -2.85 5.77
N VAL A 16 -6.01 -4.12 6.11
CA VAL A 16 -5.83 -5.20 5.11
C VAL A 16 -7.08 -5.40 4.28
N GLU A 17 -8.27 -5.36 4.89
CA GLU A 17 -9.56 -5.49 4.17
C GLU A 17 -9.73 -4.42 3.09
N THR A 18 -9.23 -3.21 3.34
CA THR A 18 -9.26 -2.12 2.37
C THR A 18 -8.44 -2.47 1.11
N PHE A 19 -7.25 -3.04 1.29
CA PHE A 19 -6.42 -3.50 0.17
C PHE A 19 -7.05 -4.70 -0.54
N MET A 20 -7.65 -5.62 0.22
CA MET A 20 -8.32 -6.80 -0.35
C MET A 20 -9.56 -6.43 -1.16
N THR A 21 -10.24 -5.34 -0.82
CA THR A 21 -11.34 -4.82 -1.64
C THR A 21 -10.87 -4.45 -3.04
N VAL A 22 -9.68 -3.85 -3.15
CA VAL A 22 -9.06 -3.51 -4.44
C VAL A 22 -8.59 -4.77 -5.16
N TRP A 23 -7.89 -5.67 -4.46
CA TRP A 23 -7.41 -6.93 -5.03
C TRP A 23 -8.53 -7.83 -5.57
N ASN A 24 -9.65 -7.90 -4.86
CA ASN A 24 -10.82 -8.70 -5.25
C ASN A 24 -11.78 -7.95 -6.19
N CYS A 25 -11.41 -6.76 -6.66
CA CYS A 25 -12.25 -6.00 -7.58
C CYS A 25 -12.42 -6.78 -8.90
N THR A 26 -13.67 -6.95 -9.33
CA THR A 26 -13.98 -7.62 -10.61
C THR A 26 -13.60 -6.79 -11.84
N LYS A 27 -13.35 -5.49 -11.65
CA LYS A 27 -12.87 -4.59 -12.69
C LYS A 27 -11.38 -4.33 -12.50
N PRO A 28 -10.59 -4.27 -13.58
CA PRO A 28 -9.16 -3.97 -13.46
C PRO A 28 -8.95 -2.60 -12.83
N VAL A 29 -8.02 -2.54 -11.88
CA VAL A 29 -7.66 -1.32 -11.14
C VAL A 29 -6.29 -0.85 -11.58
N ILE A 30 -6.22 0.42 -12.00
CA ILE A 30 -4.99 1.04 -12.50
C ILE A 30 -4.51 2.06 -11.47
N ALA A 31 -3.32 1.84 -10.92
CA ALA A 31 -2.62 2.80 -10.10
C ALA A 31 -1.82 3.76 -11.01
N VAL A 32 -2.05 5.06 -10.84
CA VAL A 32 -1.26 6.10 -11.52
C VAL A 32 -0.53 6.92 -10.47
N VAL A 33 0.79 6.80 -10.43
CA VAL A 33 1.65 7.39 -9.40
C VAL A 33 2.43 8.55 -9.99
N ASN A 34 2.24 9.73 -9.40
CA ASN A 34 2.90 10.95 -9.80
C ASN A 34 3.56 11.63 -8.59
N GLY A 35 4.77 11.17 -8.25
CA GLY A 35 5.46 11.55 -7.01
C GLY A 35 5.49 10.41 -6.01
N TYR A 36 5.22 10.68 -4.73
CA TYR A 36 5.46 9.71 -3.66
C TYR A 36 4.29 8.75 -3.44
N ALA A 37 4.57 7.44 -3.41
CA ALA A 37 3.68 6.42 -2.85
C ALA A 37 4.49 5.57 -1.85
N LEU A 38 4.40 5.91 -0.56
CA LEU A 38 5.22 5.33 0.51
C LEU A 38 4.37 4.63 1.57
N GLY A 39 4.90 3.60 2.22
CA GLY A 39 4.19 2.85 3.27
C GLY A 39 2.95 2.15 2.69
N GLY A 40 1.82 2.24 3.41
CA GLY A 40 0.56 1.68 2.94
C GLY A 40 0.07 2.14 1.56
N ALA A 41 0.53 3.30 1.05
CA ALA A 41 0.25 3.69 -0.33
C ALA A 41 1.07 2.88 -1.35
N CYS A 42 2.31 2.50 -1.02
CA CYS A 42 3.13 1.59 -1.81
C CYS A 42 2.50 0.20 -1.87
N GLU A 43 2.03 -0.31 -0.73
CA GLU A 43 1.28 -1.58 -0.63
C GLU A 43 -0.02 -1.54 -1.45
N LEU A 44 -0.77 -0.43 -1.40
CA LEU A 44 -1.97 -0.24 -2.21
C LEU A 44 -1.66 -0.24 -3.72
N VAL A 45 -0.60 0.44 -4.14
CA VAL A 45 -0.16 0.40 -5.54
C VAL A 45 0.26 -1.02 -5.93
N GLN A 46 0.83 -1.79 -5.00
CA GLN A 46 1.24 -3.16 -5.26
C GLN A 46 0.07 -4.12 -5.54
N VAL A 47 -1.09 -3.91 -4.90
CA VAL A 47 -2.28 -4.74 -5.10
C VAL A 47 -3.08 -4.40 -6.38
N CYS A 48 -2.79 -3.28 -7.04
CA CYS A 48 -3.41 -2.94 -8.33
C CYS A 48 -2.86 -3.78 -9.49
N ASP A 49 -3.69 -4.02 -10.51
CA ASP A 49 -3.34 -4.83 -11.69
C ASP A 49 -2.27 -4.17 -12.56
N VAL A 50 -2.42 -2.86 -12.79
CA VAL A 50 -1.53 -2.07 -13.66
C VAL A 50 -1.04 -0.85 -12.91
N LYS A 51 0.25 -0.56 -13.08
CA LYS A 51 0.96 0.51 -12.38
C LYS A 51 1.62 1.39 -13.42
N ILE A 52 1.22 2.66 -13.45
CA ILE A 52 1.79 3.69 -14.33
C ILE A 52 2.49 4.70 -13.43
N ALA A 53 3.79 4.85 -13.61
CA ALA A 53 4.61 5.74 -12.81
C ALA A 53 5.16 6.87 -13.68
N SER A 54 5.10 8.11 -13.17
CA SER A 54 5.87 9.22 -13.74
C SER A 54 7.37 9.00 -13.50
N ASP A 55 8.22 9.64 -14.30
CA ASP A 55 9.68 9.73 -14.09
C ASP A 55 10.10 10.22 -12.69
N ARG A 56 9.27 11.05 -12.06
CA ARG A 56 9.47 11.55 -10.69
C ARG A 56 8.80 10.71 -9.61
N ALA A 57 8.22 9.56 -9.95
CA ALA A 57 7.56 8.70 -8.99
C ALA A 57 8.59 8.05 -8.07
N ILE A 58 8.30 8.02 -6.77
CA ILE A 58 9.12 7.40 -5.74
C ILE A 58 8.23 6.49 -4.91
N MET A 59 8.52 5.20 -4.93
CA MET A 59 7.78 4.20 -4.18
C MET A 59 8.69 3.43 -3.23
N GLY A 60 8.18 3.06 -2.05
CA GLY A 60 8.92 2.26 -1.08
C GLY A 60 8.35 2.27 0.33
N GLU A 61 8.94 1.42 1.17
CA GLU A 61 8.51 1.15 2.55
C GLU A 61 9.45 1.82 3.56
N PRO A 62 9.15 3.06 4.00
CA PRO A 62 10.00 3.79 4.94
C PRO A 62 10.04 3.17 6.34
N GLU A 63 8.98 2.47 6.75
CA GLU A 63 8.85 1.84 8.08
C GLU A 63 9.86 0.70 8.31
N SER A 64 10.37 0.10 7.23
CA SER A 64 11.45 -0.89 7.29
C SER A 64 12.84 -0.28 7.57
N GLY A 65 12.93 1.05 7.75
CA GLY A 65 14.17 1.77 8.05
C GLY A 65 15.19 1.79 6.92
N ARG A 66 14.92 1.09 5.80
CA ARG A 66 15.79 1.03 4.63
C ARG A 66 15.59 2.18 3.65
N GLY A 67 14.54 3.00 3.80
CA GLY A 67 14.38 4.28 3.07
C GLY A 67 14.56 4.20 1.55
N LEU A 68 14.48 3.00 0.96
CA LEU A 68 14.71 2.77 -0.47
C LEU A 68 13.42 3.13 -1.21
N GLY A 69 13.06 4.41 -1.18
CA GLY A 69 12.21 5.00 -2.19
C GLY A 69 12.97 4.89 -3.52
N ARG A 70 12.73 3.82 -4.28
CA ARG A 70 13.33 3.70 -5.61
C ARG A 70 12.47 4.54 -6.56
N ARG A 71 13.15 5.30 -7.42
CA ARG A 71 12.47 5.89 -8.57
C ARG A 71 11.99 4.75 -9.47
N CYS A 72 10.75 4.84 -9.90
CA CYS A 72 10.08 3.81 -10.69
C CYS A 72 10.28 4.01 -12.18
#